data_AF-A0A3D2FRD5-F1
#
_entry.id   AF-A0A3D2FRD5-F1
#
_cell.length_a   1.000
_cell.length_b   1.000
_cell.length_c   1.000
_cell.angle_alpha   90.00
_cell.angle_beta   90.00
_cell.angle_gamma   90.00
#
_symmetry.space_group_name_H-M   'P 1'
#
loop_
_entity.id
_entity.type
_entity.pdbx_description
1 polymer ?
#
loop_
_entity_poly.entity_id
_entity_poly.type
_entity_poly.pdbx_seq_one_letter_code
_entity_poly.pdbx_strand_id
1 'polypeptide(L)'
;MGDVIYLPSAMRGDRPLNQQSGLTLNEVERLEAIRDNVEALLNMVAGIRRDPEAVAYAAARFGLMRMYYLHGRAATMSFADRCIDTAEMAEDLSKS
;
A
#
# COMPACT_ATOMS: atom_id res chain seq x y z
N MET A 1 15.14 14.87 17.37
CA MET A 1 15.54 15.11 15.98
C MET A 1 14.81 14.11 15.12
N GLY A 2 13.73 14.52 14.46
CA GLY A 2 12.86 13.60 13.73
C GLY A 2 11.81 14.37 12.96
N ASP A 3 12.25 15.19 12.02
CA ASP A 3 11.36 15.79 11.03
C ASP A 3 12.12 15.94 9.72
N VAL A 4 11.78 15.09 8.75
CA VAL A 4 11.57 15.51 7.37
C VAL A 4 10.61 14.53 6.68
N ILE A 5 9.41 14.97 6.34
CA ILE A 5 8.63 14.37 5.24
C ILE A 5 8.36 15.47 4.23
N TYR A 6 9.16 15.53 3.16
CA TYR A 6 8.83 16.35 1.99
C TYR A 6 8.17 15.47 0.92
N LEU A 7 6.87 15.64 0.72
CA LEU A 7 6.11 15.14 -0.42
C LEU A 7 5.76 16.34 -1.31
N PRO A 8 6.48 16.58 -2.42
CA PRO A 8 5.91 16.18 -3.72
C PRO A 8 6.94 15.92 -4.86
N SER A 9 6.55 15.19 -5.89
CA SER A 9 7.07 15.42 -7.25
C SER A 9 6.06 14.93 -8.29
N ALA A 10 5.46 15.91 -8.96
CA ALA A 10 4.45 15.84 -10.02
C ALA A 10 3.09 15.21 -9.65
N MET A 11 2.06 16.08 -9.64
CA MET A 11 0.67 15.70 -9.91
C MET A 11 0.62 14.95 -11.24
N ARG A 12 0.13 13.71 -11.24
CA ARG A 12 -0.30 13.03 -12.45
C ARG A 12 -1.68 12.45 -12.22
N GLY A 13 -2.64 13.06 -12.92
CA GLY A 13 -3.87 12.46 -13.43
C GLY A 13 -4.74 11.74 -12.42
N ASP A 14 -5.97 12.22 -12.31
CA ASP A 14 -7.10 11.60 -11.61
C ASP A 14 -7.47 10.22 -12.19
N ARG A 15 -6.53 9.27 -12.17
CA ARG A 15 -6.80 7.87 -12.46
C ARG A 15 -7.25 7.26 -11.15
N PRO A 16 -8.53 6.89 -11.03
CA PRO A 16 -8.98 6.16 -9.87
C PRO A 16 -8.16 4.86 -9.80
N LEU A 17 -7.70 4.52 -8.60
CA LEU A 17 -7.08 3.22 -8.27
C LEU A 17 -8.00 2.01 -8.60
N ASN A 18 -9.21 2.28 -9.09
CA ASN A 18 -10.30 1.34 -9.34
C ASN A 18 -10.40 0.86 -10.80
N GLN A 19 -9.56 1.35 -11.72
CA GLN A 19 -9.53 0.83 -13.09
C GLN A 19 -8.34 -0.13 -13.27
N GLN A 20 -8.44 -1.30 -12.64
CA GLN A 20 -7.75 -2.50 -13.15
C GLN A 20 -8.45 -3.05 -14.42
N SER A 21 -9.63 -2.51 -14.76
CA SER A 21 -10.32 -2.80 -16.01
C SER A 21 -9.58 -2.17 -17.19
N GLY A 22 -8.82 -2.99 -17.91
CA GLY A 22 -8.06 -2.59 -19.11
C GLY A 22 -6.53 -2.69 -18.97
N LEU A 23 -6.02 -3.24 -17.87
CA LEU A 23 -4.60 -3.57 -17.76
C LEU A 23 -4.27 -4.78 -18.65
N THR A 24 -3.15 -4.70 -19.34
CA THR A 24 -2.55 -5.87 -19.99
C THR A 24 -2.01 -6.85 -18.94
N LEU A 25 -1.91 -8.13 -19.30
CA LEU A 25 -1.37 -9.16 -18.40
C LEU A 25 0.04 -8.80 -17.89
N ASN A 26 0.87 -8.20 -18.75
CA ASN A 26 2.20 -7.71 -18.39
C ASN A 26 2.14 -6.58 -17.34
N GLU A 27 1.17 -5.68 -17.43
CA GLU A 27 1.00 -4.62 -16.42
C GLU A 27 0.56 -5.18 -15.07
N VAL A 28 -0.28 -6.20 -15.07
CA VAL A 28 -0.69 -6.91 -13.84
C VAL A 28 0.53 -7.58 -13.20
N GLU A 29 1.27 -8.39 -13.95
CA GLU A 29 2.50 -9.06 -13.47
C GLU A 29 3.51 -8.05 -12.90
N ARG A 30 3.67 -6.91 -13.59
CA ARG A 30 4.55 -5.84 -13.13
C ARG A 30 4.08 -5.25 -11.80
N LEU A 31 2.78 -5.02 -11.63
CA LEU A 31 2.22 -4.48 -10.38
C LEU A 31 2.34 -5.49 -9.22
N GLU A 32 2.09 -6.77 -9.48
CA GLU A 32 2.27 -7.85 -8.51
C GLU A 32 3.73 -7.97 -8.09
N ALA A 33 4.67 -7.96 -9.05
CA ALA A 33 6.10 -7.96 -8.74
C ALA A 33 6.53 -6.76 -7.88
N ILE A 34 5.93 -5.57 -8.09
CA ILE A 34 6.20 -4.41 -7.23
C ILE A 34 5.70 -4.64 -5.81
N ARG A 35 4.46 -5.14 -5.65
CA ARG A 35 3.88 -5.46 -4.34
C ARG A 35 4.75 -6.48 -3.60
N ASP A 36 5.06 -7.60 -4.24
CA ASP A 36 5.78 -8.72 -3.62
C ASP A 36 7.20 -8.30 -3.18
N ASN A 37 7.87 -7.46 -3.99
CA ASN A 37 9.16 -6.89 -3.62
C ASN A 37 9.07 -5.96 -2.41
N VAL A 38 8.03 -5.11 -2.34
CA VAL A 38 7.79 -4.23 -1.18
C VAL A 38 7.51 -5.07 0.08
N GLU A 39 6.70 -6.11 -0.02
CA GLU A 39 6.42 -7.02 1.09
C GLU A 39 7.67 -7.75 1.58
N ALA A 40 8.50 -8.27 0.65
CA ALA A 40 9.77 -8.91 0.99
C ALA A 40 10.72 -7.96 1.73
N LEU A 41 10.80 -6.70 1.29
CA LEU A 41 11.59 -5.67 1.97
C LEU A 41 11.07 -5.37 3.38
N LEU A 42 9.76 -5.20 3.54
CA LEU A 42 9.16 -4.93 4.85
C LEU A 42 9.36 -6.10 5.80
N ASN A 43 9.18 -7.34 5.32
CA ASN A 43 9.44 -8.55 6.10
C ASN A 43 10.90 -8.67 6.53
N MET A 44 11.84 -8.33 5.65
CA MET A 44 13.26 -8.28 5.98
C MET A 44 13.54 -7.25 7.09
N VAL A 45 13.02 -6.03 6.96
CA VAL A 45 13.20 -4.96 7.96
C VAL A 45 12.59 -5.37 9.30
N ALA A 46 11.40 -5.96 9.29
CA ALA A 46 10.74 -6.50 10.48
C ALA A 46 11.59 -7.57 11.18
N GLY A 47 12.16 -8.50 10.42
CA GLY A 47 13.07 -9.53 10.94
C GLY A 47 14.35 -8.96 11.54
N ILE A 48 14.98 -7.97 10.88
CA ILE A 48 16.21 -7.32 11.36
C ILE A 48 15.95 -6.53 12.64
N ARG A 49 14.84 -5.77 12.70
CA ARG A 49 14.50 -4.92 13.86
C ARG A 49 13.86 -5.69 15.00
N ARG A 50 13.37 -6.91 14.75
CA ARG A 50 12.58 -7.72 15.69
C ARG A 50 11.36 -6.97 16.22
N ASP A 51 10.80 -6.10 15.39
CA ASP A 51 9.66 -5.26 15.70
C ASP A 51 8.76 -5.14 14.46
N PRO A 52 7.98 -6.19 14.15
CA PRO A 52 7.11 -6.21 12.98
C PRO A 52 5.99 -5.18 13.06
N GLU A 53 5.50 -4.87 14.27
CA GLU A 53 4.42 -3.90 14.50
C GLU A 53 4.88 -2.49 14.15
N ALA A 54 6.04 -2.04 14.63
CA ALA A 54 6.56 -0.72 14.31
C ALA A 54 6.82 -0.56 12.79
N VAL A 55 7.28 -1.62 12.12
CA VAL A 55 7.46 -1.62 10.66
C VAL A 55 6.12 -1.49 9.93
N ALA A 56 5.09 -2.23 10.37
CA ALA A 56 3.75 -2.14 9.80
C ALA A 56 3.17 -0.71 9.96
N TYR A 57 3.26 -0.12 11.15
CA TYR A 57 2.79 1.25 11.39
C TYR A 57 3.54 2.29 10.54
N ALA A 58 4.86 2.16 10.43
CA ALA A 58 5.66 3.07 9.62
C ALA A 58 5.33 2.96 8.12
N ALA A 59 5.19 1.74 7.61
CA ALA A 59 4.84 1.47 6.21
C ALA A 59 3.43 1.99 5.88
N ALA A 60 2.44 1.69 6.72
CA ALA A 60 1.08 2.18 6.56
C ALA A 60 1.01 3.71 6.57
N ARG A 61 1.68 4.35 7.54
CA ARG A 61 1.75 5.82 7.63
C ARG A 61 2.33 6.43 6.36
N PHE A 62 3.46 5.89 5.86
CA PHE A 62 4.06 6.37 4.62
C PHE A 62 3.14 6.17 3.41
N GLY A 63 2.60 4.96 3.24
CA GLY A 63 1.76 4.60 2.10
C GLY A 63 0.49 5.44 2.03
N LEU A 64 -0.25 5.56 3.13
CA LEU A 64 -1.49 6.34 3.20
C LEU A 64 -1.22 7.84 3.00
N MET A 65 -0.16 8.38 3.60
CA MET A 65 0.23 9.77 3.35
C MET A 65 0.55 9.97 1.87
N ARG A 66 1.39 9.11 1.27
CA ARG A 66 1.76 9.20 -0.15
C ARG A 66 0.54 9.11 -1.06
N MET A 67 -0.39 8.20 -0.79
CA MET A 67 -1.64 8.09 -1.54
C MET A 67 -2.50 9.36 -1.41
N TYR A 68 -2.62 9.92 -0.20
CA TYR A 68 -3.37 11.15 0.00
C TYR A 68 -2.81 12.30 -0.85
N TYR A 69 -1.49 12.43 -0.90
CA TYR A 69 -0.85 13.47 -1.73
C TYR A 69 -1.00 13.24 -3.23
N LEU A 70 -1.10 11.99 -3.69
CA LEU A 70 -1.20 11.65 -5.12
C LEU A 70 -2.64 11.61 -5.65
N HIS A 71 -3.57 11.07 -4.86
CA HIS A 71 -4.92 10.72 -5.30
C HIS A 71 -6.02 11.39 -4.45
N GLY A 72 -5.64 12.15 -3.42
CA GLY A 72 -6.57 12.83 -2.54
C GLY A 72 -7.26 11.93 -1.51
N ARG A 73 -8.15 12.53 -0.72
CA ARG A 73 -8.78 11.91 0.45
C ARG A 73 -9.64 10.70 0.10
N ALA A 74 -10.55 10.88 -0.87
CA ALA A 74 -11.55 9.87 -1.19
C ALA A 74 -10.92 8.55 -1.68
N ALA A 75 -9.96 8.64 -2.61
CA ALA A 75 -9.24 7.47 -3.12
C ALA A 75 -8.42 6.77 -2.03
N THR A 76 -7.80 7.53 -1.13
CA THR A 76 -7.00 6.97 -0.02
C THR A 76 -7.87 6.22 0.98
N MET A 77 -9.04 6.77 1.35
CA MET A 77 -9.97 6.08 2.26
C MET A 77 -10.51 4.80 1.63
N SER A 78 -10.99 4.88 0.37
CA SER A 78 -11.47 3.70 -0.35
C SER A 78 -10.41 2.62 -0.53
N PHE A 79 -9.14 2.98 -0.62
CA PHE A 79 -8.04 2.01 -0.63
C PHE A 79 -7.84 1.37 0.74
N ALA A 80 -7.83 2.16 1.82
CA ALA A 80 -7.69 1.66 3.18
C ALA A 80 -8.83 0.71 3.56
N ASP A 81 -10.08 1.07 3.25
CA ASP A 81 -11.26 0.24 3.51
C ASP A 81 -11.12 -1.13 2.82
N ARG A 82 -10.73 -1.16 1.54
CA ARG A 82 -10.50 -2.41 0.80
C ARG A 82 -9.38 -3.27 1.37
N CYS A 83 -8.34 -2.67 1.94
CA CYS A 83 -7.28 -3.42 2.62
C CYS A 83 -7.82 -4.14 3.86
N ILE A 84 -8.71 -3.48 4.61
CA ILE A 84 -9.37 -4.06 5.79
C ILE A 84 -10.31 -5.18 5.35
N ASP A 85 -11.19 -4.93 4.38
CA ASP A 85 -12.11 -5.94 3.83
C ASP A 85 -11.35 -7.19 3.38
N THR A 86 -10.21 -7.01 2.69
CA THR A 86 -9.37 -8.12 2.22
C THR A 86 -8.79 -8.91 3.39
N ALA A 87 -8.37 -8.25 4.46
CA ALA A 87 -7.84 -8.90 5.65
C ALA A 87 -8.93 -9.69 6.40
N GLU A 88 -10.13 -9.11 6.54
CA GLU A 88 -11.29 -9.78 7.14
C GLU A 88 -11.69 -11.03 6.36
N MET A 89 -11.75 -10.93 5.02
CA MET A 89 -12.01 -12.09 4.15
C MET A 89 -10.94 -13.17 4.29
N ALA A 90 -9.67 -12.80 4.36
CA ALA A 90 -8.57 -13.75 4.54
C ALA A 90 -8.66 -14.46 5.90
N GLU A 91 -9.03 -13.73 6.97
CA GLU A 91 -9.29 -14.34 8.28
C GLU A 91 -10.47 -15.32 8.23
N ASP A 92 -11.57 -14.94 7.59
CA ASP A 92 -12.76 -15.80 7.49
C ASP A 92 -12.46 -17.08 6.72
N LEU A 93 -11.68 -16.99 5.63
CA LEU A 93 -11.21 -18.15 4.86
C LEU A 93 -10.31 -19.07 5.69
N SER A 94 -9.51 -18.52 6.61
CA SER A 94 -8.63 -19.31 7.48
C SER A 94 -9.38 -20.05 8.59
N LYS A 95 -10.61 -19.62 8.91
CA LYS A 95 -11.47 -20.20 9.95
C LYS A 95 -12.46 -21.25 9.41
N SER A 96 -12.56 -21.40 8.08
CA SER A 96 -13.44 -22.36 7.39
C SER A 96 -12.75 -23.69 7.09
#